data_AF-A0A382YEA7-F1
#
_entry.id   AF-A0A382YEA7-F1
#
_cell.length_a   1.000
_cell.length_b   1.000
_cell.length_c   1.000
_cell.angle_alpha   90.00
_cell.angle_beta   90.00
_cell.angle_gamma   90.00
#
_symmetry.space_group_name_H-M   'P 1'
#
loop_
_entity.id
_entity.type
_entity.pdbx_description
1 polymer ?
#
loop_
_entity_poly.entity_id
_entity_poly.type
_entity_poly.pdbx_seq_one_letter_code
_entity_poly.pdbx_strand_id
1 'polypeptide(L)' 'GQIKIEGNSKNGNRDGAHTWYYINGQIKKEGNFKDGRRDGQHTWYYKNGQLREEYDYKNGS' A
#
# COMPACT_ATOMS: atom_id res chain seq x y z
N GLY A 1 7.18 -17.24 -1.55
CA GLY A 1 5.78 -16.95 -1.16
C GLY A 1 5.33 -15.70 -1.88
N GLN A 2 4.25 -15.77 -2.66
CA GLN A 2 3.72 -14.62 -3.41
C GLN A 2 2.95 -13.67 -2.48
N ILE A 3 3.13 -12.37 -2.70
CA ILE A 3 2.31 -11.30 -2.12
C ILE A 3 1.26 -10.98 -3.18
N LYS A 4 -0.03 -11.04 -2.83
CA LYS A 4 -1.09 -10.55 -3.71
C LYS A 4 -1.12 -9.02 -3.61
N ILE A 5 -1.20 -8.36 -4.76
CA ILE A 5 -1.31 -6.90 -4.86
C ILE A 5 -2.61 -6.61 -5.60
N GLU A 6 -3.48 -5.82 -5.00
CA GLU A 6 -4.67 -5.28 -5.65
C GLU A 6 -4.50 -3.77 -5.71
N GLY A 7 -4.63 -3.17 -6.90
CA GLY A 7 -4.48 -1.73 -7.05
C GLY A 7 -4.62 -1.26 -8.47
N ASN A 8 -4.93 0.04 -8.62
CA ASN A 8 -5.10 0.67 -9.92
C ASN A 8 -3.72 0.98 -10.54
N SER A 9 -3.58 0.81 -11.84
CA SER A 9 -2.37 1.17 -12.57
C SER A 9 -2.73 2.09 -13.72
N LYS A 10 -2.11 3.25 -13.79
CA LYS A 10 -2.28 4.21 -14.89
C LYS A 10 -0.97 4.29 -15.67
N ASN A 11 -1.03 4.02 -16.98
CA ASN A 11 0.13 4.10 -17.88
C ASN A 11 1.35 3.25 -17.44
N GLY A 12 1.12 2.11 -16.79
CA GLY A 12 2.19 1.23 -16.29
C GLY A 12 2.80 1.64 -14.95
N ASN A 13 2.39 2.78 -14.40
CA ASN A 13 2.77 3.22 -13.06
C ASN A 13 1.64 2.92 -12.05
N ARG A 14 2.02 2.65 -10.80
CA ARG A 14 1.07 2.54 -9.69
C ARG A 14 0.41 3.90 -9.47
N ASP A 15 -0.90 3.94 -9.53
CA ASP A 15 -1.69 5.15 -9.32
C ASP A 15 -2.99 4.81 -8.56
N GLY A 16 -3.36 5.59 -7.56
CA GLY A 16 -4.44 5.31 -6.64
C GLY A 16 -4.14 4.25 -5.57
N ALA A 17 -5.21 3.76 -4.94
CA ALA A 17 -5.14 2.85 -3.81
C ALA A 17 -4.54 1.49 -4.19
N HIS A 18 -3.68 0.98 -3.33
CA HIS A 18 -3.09 -0.34 -3.43
C HIS A 18 -3.11 -1.04 -2.08
N THR A 19 -3.42 -2.33 -2.11
CA THR A 19 -3.41 -3.21 -0.96
C THR A 19 -2.51 -4.41 -1.23
N TRP A 20 -1.62 -4.69 -0.29
CA TRP A 20 -0.73 -5.84 -0.29
C TRP A 20 -1.17 -6.81 0.80
N TYR A 21 -1.18 -8.09 0.50
CA TYR A 21 -1.58 -9.13 1.43
C TYR A 21 -0.42 -10.05 1.79
N TYR A 22 -0.36 -10.49 3.04
CA TYR A 22 0.43 -11.64 3.45
C TYR A 22 -0.13 -12.93 2.83
N ILE A 23 0.66 -13.99 2.85
CA ILE A 23 0.25 -15.29 2.31
C ILE A 23 -0.95 -15.90 3.07
N ASN A 24 -1.17 -15.49 4.32
CA ASN A 24 -2.33 -15.88 5.12
C ASN A 24 -3.61 -15.08 4.75
N GLY A 25 -3.55 -14.22 3.74
CA GLY A 25 -4.67 -13.38 3.30
C GLY A 25 -4.88 -12.11 4.11
N GLN A 26 -4.14 -11.90 5.21
CA GLN A 26 -4.25 -10.65 5.97
C GLN A 26 -3.56 -9.49 5.26
N ILE A 27 -4.06 -8.28 5.47
CA ILE A 27 -3.45 -7.07 4.93
C ILE A 27 -2.05 -6.93 5.52
N LYS A 28 -1.08 -6.70 4.65
CA LYS A 28 0.31 -6.40 4.98
C LYS A 28 0.57 -4.90 4.93
N LYS A 29 -0.02 -4.25 3.94
CA LYS A 29 0.17 -2.83 3.66
C LYS A 29 -1.01 -2.33 2.85
N GLU A 30 -1.42 -1.09 3.06
CA GLU A 30 -2.26 -0.34 2.15
C GLU A 30 -1.74 1.10 1.99
N GLY A 31 -2.10 1.76 0.89
CA GLY A 31 -1.79 3.17 0.69
C GLY A 31 -1.99 3.61 -0.75
N ASN A 32 -1.95 4.92 -0.98
CA ASN A 32 -2.19 5.51 -2.29
C ASN A 32 -0.90 5.85 -3.03
N PHE A 33 -0.94 5.74 -4.34
CA PHE A 33 0.19 6.12 -5.20
C PHE A 33 -0.26 7.20 -6.17
N LYS A 34 0.64 8.12 -6.51
CA LYS A 34 0.42 9.12 -7.54
C LYS A 34 1.66 9.19 -8.42
N ASP A 35 1.48 8.97 -9.72
CA ASP A 35 2.59 8.94 -10.70
C ASP A 35 3.74 7.99 -10.27
N GLY A 36 3.40 6.85 -9.67
CA GLY A 36 4.36 5.85 -9.19
C GLY A 36 5.03 6.16 -7.85
N ARG A 37 4.75 7.32 -7.23
CA ARG A 37 5.26 7.70 -5.90
C ARG A 37 4.20 7.48 -4.83
N ARG A 38 4.63 7.27 -3.58
CA ARG A 38 3.70 7.19 -2.43
C ARG A 38 3.05 8.55 -2.22
N ASP A 39 1.74 8.57 -2.07
CA ASP A 39 0.95 9.78 -1.85
C ASP A 39 -0.11 9.50 -0.77
N GLY A 40 -0.29 10.42 0.16
CA GLY A 40 -1.21 10.30 1.29
C GLY A 40 -0.87 9.18 2.29
N GLN A 41 -1.88 8.79 3.06
CA GLN A 41 -1.74 7.80 4.14
C GLN A 41 -1.33 6.43 3.60
N HIS A 42 -0.37 5.84 4.30
CA HIS A 42 0.06 4.48 4.14
C HIS A 42 0.10 3.79 5.48
N THR A 43 -0.44 2.58 5.50
CA THR A 43 -0.58 1.81 6.73
C THR A 43 0.06 0.45 6.51
N TRP A 44 0.84 0.01 7.48
CA TRP A 44 1.50 -1.30 7.51
C TRP A 44 0.96 -2.09 8.68
N TYR A 45 0.83 -3.39 8.48
CA TYR A 45 0.32 -4.31 9.47
C TYR A 45 1.30 -5.46 9.69
N TYR A 46 1.33 -5.98 10.91
CA TYR A 46 1.99 -7.24 11.21
C TYR A 46 1.19 -8.42 10.64
N LYS A 47 1.82 -9.60 10.57
CA LYS A 47 1.19 -10.85 10.11
C LYS A 47 0.01 -11.33 10.97
N ASN A 48 -0.24 -10.69 12.10
CA ASN A 48 -1.38 -10.94 12.98
C ASN A 48 -2.51 -9.91 12.79
N GLY A 49 -2.37 -8.96 11.85
CA GLY A 49 -3.33 -7.91 11.56
C GLY A 49 -3.20 -6.67 12.45
N GLN A 50 -2.30 -6.65 13.43
CA GLN A 50 -2.08 -5.46 14.25
C GLN A 50 -1.41 -4.35 13.44
N LEU A 51 -1.82 -3.10 13.69
CA LEU A 51 -1.17 -1.92 13.14
C LEU A 51 0.30 -1.95 13.54
N ARG A 52 1.17 -1.91 12.53
CA ARG A 52 2.60 -1.83 12.71
C ARG A 52 3.05 -0.39 12.67
N GLU A 53 2.77 0.29 11.56
CA GLU A 53 3.25 1.64 11.29
C GLU A 53 2.24 2.36 10.40
N GLU A 54 2.11 3.66 10.57
CA GLU A 54 1.33 4.52 9.70
C GLU A 54 2.13 5.78 9.36
N TYR A 55 2.12 6.16 8.09
CA TYR A 55 2.82 7.34 7.59
C TYR A 55 1.92 8.09 6.61
N ASP A 56 1.81 9.40 6.78
CA ASP A 56 1.19 10.28 5.79
C ASP A 56 2.27 10.84 4.86
N TYR A 57 2.33 10.32 3.64
CA TYR A 57 3.22 10.82 2.59
C TYR A 57 2.54 11.96 1.86
N LYS A 58 2.59 13.15 2.43
CA LYS A 58 2.32 14.34 1.62
C LYS A 58 3.50 14.54 0.68
N ASN A 59 3.26 14.43 -0.62
CA ASN A 59 4.22 14.87 -1.62
C ASN A 59 4.49 16.34 -1.31
N GLY A 60 5.65 16.59 -0.70
CA GLY A 60 6.06 17.92 -0.27
C GLY A 60 5.99 18.86 -1.45
N SER A 61 5.39 20.02 -1.20
CA SER A 61 5.20 21.14 -2.12
C SER A 61 6.40 21.41 -3.03
#